data_AF-A0A7C7W0V0-F1
#
_entry.id   AF-A0A7C7W0V0-F1
#
_cell.length_a   1.000
_cell.length_b   1.000
_cell.length_c   1.000
_cell.angle_alpha   90.00
_cell.angle_beta   90.00
_cell.angle_gamma   90.00
#
_symmetry.space_group_name_H-M   'P 1'
#
loop_
_entity.id
_entity.type
_entity.pdbx_description
1 polymer ?
#
loop_
_entity_poly.entity_id
_entity_poly.type
_entity_poly.pdbx_seq_one_letter_code
_entity_poly.pdbx_strand_id
1 'polypeptide(L)'
;MPNEEKILSLYESEIEVMVRGKAGAKVEFGNKLFLGENPQGLILDWLLFDKGSPSDSKLVRESVERTENSYGVELVAASGDRGFSSKANQNYLEEKEIFDGICPKNPRELKERLEEDEVLGDCLKRRAQTEGRIGIFKNCFTGNPMKVKGLPGKKRAVTWSVLTHNLWVLARMSLAAEKRKKQEQTQQEELLQKLAA
;
A
#
# COMPACT_ATOMS: atom_id res chain seq x y z
N MET A 1 -32.35 -9.42 5.24
CA MET A 1 -32.17 -9.03 3.83
C MET A 1 -30.67 -9.06 3.51
N PRO A 2 -30.24 -9.83 2.50
CA PRO A 2 -28.89 -9.82 1.95
C PRO A 2 -28.41 -8.40 1.65
N ASN A 3 -27.10 -8.16 1.72
CA ASN A 3 -26.53 -6.82 1.50
C ASN A 3 -26.76 -6.34 0.06
N GLU A 4 -26.77 -7.28 -0.90
CA GLU A 4 -26.99 -7.03 -2.32
C GLU A 4 -28.37 -6.45 -2.64
N GLU A 5 -29.37 -6.71 -1.79
CA GLU A 5 -30.75 -6.25 -1.97
C GLU A 5 -30.99 -4.84 -1.38
N LYS A 6 -30.01 -4.27 -0.67
CA LYS A 6 -30.15 -2.97 -0.01
C LYS A 6 -29.85 -1.82 -0.97
N ILE A 7 -30.78 -0.88 -1.10
CA ILE A 7 -30.51 0.42 -1.75
C ILE A 7 -29.80 1.32 -0.74
N LEU A 8 -28.48 1.45 -0.88
CA LEU A 8 -27.64 2.22 0.05
C LEU A 8 -27.46 3.69 -0.37
N SER A 9 -27.75 4.01 -1.63
CA SER A 9 -27.77 5.37 -2.15
C SER A 9 -28.75 5.49 -3.31
N LEU A 10 -29.47 6.61 -3.35
CA LEU A 10 -30.38 6.96 -4.44
C LEU A 10 -29.61 7.35 -5.72
N TYR A 11 -28.33 7.69 -5.60
CA TYR A 11 -27.52 8.21 -6.70
C TYR A 11 -26.37 7.28 -7.11
N GLU A 12 -26.01 6.31 -6.26
CA GLU A 12 -24.88 5.42 -6.48
C GLU A 12 -25.27 3.97 -6.18
N SER A 13 -25.65 3.24 -7.22
CA SER A 13 -26.06 1.83 -7.11
C SER A 13 -24.93 0.90 -6.68
N GLU A 14 -23.66 1.32 -6.79
CA GLU A 14 -22.47 0.50 -6.51
C GLU A 14 -21.84 0.72 -5.12
N ILE A 15 -22.47 1.46 -4.21
CA ILE A 15 -21.97 1.59 -2.83
C ILE A 15 -22.15 0.26 -2.08
N GLU A 16 -21.17 -0.09 -1.24
CA GLU A 16 -21.26 -1.23 -0.32
C GLU A 16 -21.27 -0.81 1.15
N VAL A 17 -21.95 -1.62 1.97
CA VAL A 17 -21.78 -1.64 3.43
C VAL A 17 -20.44 -2.32 3.74
N MET A 18 -19.52 -1.58 4.34
CA MET A 18 -18.27 -2.11 4.88
C MET A 18 -18.38 -2.22 6.40
N VAL A 19 -18.34 -3.45 6.92
CA VAL A 19 -18.32 -3.70 8.37
C VAL A 19 -16.86 -3.84 8.80
N ARG A 20 -16.34 -2.86 9.55
CA ARG A 20 -15.03 -2.99 10.20
C ARG A 20 -15.21 -3.74 11.51
N GLY A 21 -14.56 -4.91 11.64
CA GLY A 21 -14.63 -5.79 12.81
C GLY A 21 -13.97 -5.28 14.10
N LYS A 22 -14.08 -3.99 14.42
CA LYS A 22 -13.67 -3.42 15.71
C LYS A 22 -14.88 -3.34 16.65
N ALA A 23 -14.64 -3.47 17.96
CA ALA A 23 -15.67 -3.35 19.00
C ALA A 23 -16.42 -2.00 18.85
N GLY A 24 -17.74 -2.07 18.67
CA GLY A 24 -18.58 -0.90 18.35
C GLY A 24 -18.84 -0.68 16.85
N ALA A 25 -18.90 -1.77 16.06
CA ALA A 25 -19.13 -1.86 14.61
C ALA A 25 -19.71 -0.59 13.96
N LYS A 26 -18.82 0.31 13.53
CA LYS A 26 -19.18 1.41 12.64
C LYS A 26 -19.37 0.82 11.26
N VAL A 27 -20.61 0.87 10.77
CA VAL A 27 -20.93 0.61 9.38
C VAL A 27 -20.41 1.80 8.56
N GLU A 28 -19.44 1.54 7.70
CA GLU A 28 -18.95 2.52 6.72
C GLU A 28 -19.61 2.22 5.36
N PHE A 29 -19.82 3.26 4.54
CA PHE A 29 -20.35 3.12 3.19
C PHE A 29 -19.29 3.57 2.19
N GLY A 30 -19.03 2.76 1.17
CA GLY A 30 -18.06 3.11 0.14
C GLY A 30 -17.64 1.94 -0.73
N ASN A 31 -16.58 2.15 -1.49
CA ASN A 31 -15.94 1.14 -2.33
C ASN A 31 -14.58 0.78 -1.71
N LYS A 32 -14.25 -0.51 -1.71
CA LYS A 32 -12.92 -0.95 -1.28
C LYS A 32 -11.87 -0.45 -2.27
N LEU A 33 -10.82 0.17 -1.75
CA LEU A 33 -9.65 0.58 -2.53
C LEU A 33 -8.44 -0.21 -2.04
N PHE A 34 -7.84 -0.98 -2.95
CA PHE A 34 -6.54 -1.60 -2.77
C PHE A 34 -5.44 -0.68 -3.31
N LEU A 35 -4.32 -0.60 -2.61
CA LEU A 35 -3.12 0.12 -3.00
C LEU A 35 -1.90 -0.77 -2.77
N GLY A 36 -1.05 -0.93 -3.78
CA GLY A 36 0.26 -1.54 -3.70
C GLY A 36 1.34 -0.47 -3.89
N GLU A 37 2.33 -0.42 -3.00
CA GLU A 37 3.41 0.56 -3.03
C GLU A 37 4.79 -0.08 -2.95
N ASN A 38 5.81 0.61 -3.44
CA ASN A 38 7.20 0.20 -3.30
C ASN A 38 7.86 0.73 -2.01
N PRO A 39 9.10 0.31 -1.67
CA PRO A 39 9.78 0.75 -0.46
C PRO A 39 9.94 2.29 -0.34
N GLN A 40 10.08 2.99 -1.45
CA GLN A 40 10.21 4.45 -1.52
C GLN A 40 8.85 5.19 -1.34
N GLY A 41 7.74 4.45 -1.32
CA GLY A 41 6.40 4.99 -1.12
C GLY A 41 5.72 5.44 -2.42
N LEU A 42 6.18 4.98 -3.58
CA LEU A 42 5.47 5.14 -4.84
C LEU A 42 4.37 4.08 -4.93
N ILE A 43 3.16 4.49 -5.28
CA ILE A 43 2.04 3.58 -5.52
C ILE A 43 2.23 2.98 -6.92
N LEU A 44 2.40 1.67 -7.00
CA LEU A 44 2.64 0.94 -8.24
C LEU A 44 1.37 0.30 -8.81
N ASP A 45 0.48 -0.15 -7.92
CA ASP A 45 -0.78 -0.81 -8.28
C ASP A 45 -1.93 -0.23 -7.46
N TRP A 46 -3.11 -0.17 -8.04
CA TRP A 46 -4.33 0.21 -7.34
C TRP A 46 -5.54 -0.44 -7.97
N LEU A 47 -6.52 -0.80 -7.14
CA LEU A 47 -7.77 -1.37 -7.60
C LEU A 47 -8.94 -0.86 -6.77
N LEU A 48 -9.89 -0.20 -7.43
CA LEU A 48 -11.15 0.24 -6.83
C LEU A 48 -12.25 -0.75 -7.20
N PHE A 49 -12.73 -1.48 -6.20
CA PHE A 49 -13.76 -2.50 -6.35
C PHE A 49 -15.15 -1.88 -6.45
N ASP A 50 -16.04 -2.55 -7.19
CA ASP A 50 -17.45 -2.24 -7.29
C ASP A 50 -18.24 -2.91 -6.15
N LYS A 51 -19.00 -3.97 -6.44
CA LYS A 51 -19.75 -4.78 -5.49
C LYS A 51 -19.08 -6.14 -5.32
N GLY A 52 -19.12 -6.71 -4.12
CA GLY A 52 -18.62 -8.04 -3.83
C GLY A 52 -17.09 -8.09 -3.80
N SER A 53 -16.46 -7.12 -3.14
CA SER A 53 -14.99 -7.12 -3.07
C SER A 53 -14.44 -8.40 -2.40
N PRO A 54 -13.46 -9.08 -3.00
CA PRO A 54 -12.96 -10.34 -2.46
C PRO A 54 -12.17 -10.10 -1.16
N SER A 55 -11.99 -11.16 -0.38
CA SER A 55 -11.13 -11.12 0.80
C SER A 55 -9.71 -10.68 0.44
N ASP A 56 -9.05 -9.95 1.34
CA ASP A 56 -7.69 -9.43 1.10
C ASP A 56 -6.71 -10.53 0.68
N SER A 57 -6.85 -11.72 1.26
CA SER A 57 -6.07 -12.90 0.91
C SER A 57 -6.14 -13.33 -0.56
N LYS A 58 -7.11 -12.87 -1.35
CA LYS A 58 -7.21 -13.20 -2.77
C LYS A 58 -6.51 -12.17 -3.67
N LEU A 59 -6.06 -11.05 -3.12
CA LEU A 59 -5.57 -9.90 -3.89
C LEU A 59 -4.08 -9.94 -4.20
N VAL A 60 -3.29 -10.72 -3.44
CA VAL A 60 -1.82 -10.72 -3.53
C VAL A 60 -1.37 -11.15 -4.92
N ARG A 61 -1.81 -12.33 -5.37
CA ARG A 61 -1.45 -12.87 -6.68
C ARG A 61 -1.75 -11.90 -7.82
N GLU A 62 -2.98 -11.42 -7.89
CA GLU A 62 -3.39 -10.51 -8.96
C GLU A 62 -2.60 -9.19 -8.94
N SER A 63 -2.26 -8.68 -7.75
CA SER A 63 -1.48 -7.45 -7.61
C SER A 63 -0.02 -7.63 -8.05
N VAL A 64 0.60 -8.75 -7.67
CA VAL A 64 1.93 -9.14 -8.14
C VAL A 64 1.92 -9.22 -9.67
N GLU A 65 1.03 -10.02 -10.25
CA GLU A 65 0.94 -10.22 -11.70
C GLU A 65 0.70 -8.88 -12.44
N ARG A 66 -0.21 -8.01 -11.96
CA ARG A 66 -0.42 -6.69 -12.55
C ARG A 66 0.82 -5.80 -12.49
N THR A 67 1.52 -5.81 -11.37
CA THR A 67 2.71 -4.98 -11.16
C THR A 67 3.83 -5.44 -12.09
N GLU A 68 4.15 -6.74 -12.08
CA GLU A 68 5.20 -7.31 -12.93
C GLU A 68 4.93 -7.06 -14.41
N ASN A 69 3.69 -7.30 -14.87
CA ASN A 69 3.31 -7.06 -16.26
C ASN A 69 3.35 -5.58 -16.65
N SER A 70 2.96 -4.67 -15.75
CA SER A 70 2.90 -3.23 -16.06
C SER A 70 4.28 -2.59 -16.15
N TYR A 71 5.23 -3.06 -15.34
CA TYR A 71 6.57 -2.46 -15.24
C TYR A 71 7.67 -3.32 -15.89
N GLY A 72 7.38 -4.56 -16.29
CA GLY A 72 8.37 -5.47 -16.86
C GLY A 72 9.45 -5.85 -15.85
N VAL A 73 9.05 -6.09 -14.59
CA VAL A 73 9.96 -6.41 -13.47
C VAL A 73 9.53 -7.71 -12.81
N GLU A 74 10.47 -8.36 -12.12
CA GLU A 74 10.19 -9.45 -11.18
C GLU A 74 10.27 -8.90 -9.76
N LEU A 75 9.24 -9.15 -8.95
CA LEU A 75 9.24 -8.71 -7.56
C LEU A 75 10.14 -9.62 -6.72
N VAL A 76 10.94 -9.04 -5.83
CA VAL A 76 11.81 -9.82 -4.94
C VAL A 76 11.16 -10.11 -3.58
N ALA A 77 10.17 -9.30 -3.20
CA ALA A 77 9.46 -9.43 -1.93
C ALA A 77 8.05 -8.83 -2.03
N ALA A 78 7.10 -9.44 -1.33
CA ALA A 78 5.76 -8.90 -1.14
C ALA A 78 5.47 -8.76 0.36
N SER A 79 5.06 -7.57 0.80
CA SER A 79 4.68 -7.34 2.20
C SER A 79 3.26 -6.77 2.29
N GLY A 80 2.57 -7.11 3.39
CA GLY A 80 1.20 -6.72 3.61
C GLY A 80 0.71 -7.00 5.03
N ASP A 81 -0.49 -6.53 5.32
CA ASP A 81 -1.18 -6.81 6.57
C ASP A 81 -1.56 -8.27 6.74
N ARG A 82 -1.85 -8.65 7.98
CA ARG A 82 -2.33 -10.00 8.34
C ARG A 82 -3.56 -10.46 7.57
N GLY A 83 -4.36 -9.53 7.03
CA GLY A 83 -5.52 -9.84 6.18
C GLY A 83 -5.13 -10.55 4.88
N PHE A 84 -3.93 -10.28 4.37
CA PHE A 84 -3.40 -10.89 3.14
C PHE A 84 -2.76 -12.26 3.39
N SER A 85 -2.49 -12.65 4.63
CA SER A 85 -1.88 -13.95 4.94
C SER A 85 -2.84 -15.12 4.65
N SER A 86 -2.39 -16.04 3.80
CA SER A 86 -3.05 -17.31 3.49
C SER A 86 -2.05 -18.33 2.94
N LYS A 87 -2.34 -19.63 3.10
CA LYS A 87 -1.48 -20.69 2.54
C LYS A 87 -1.36 -20.63 1.01
N ALA A 88 -2.44 -20.22 0.34
CA ALA A 88 -2.43 -20.01 -1.11
C ALA A 88 -1.44 -18.92 -1.54
N ASN A 89 -1.38 -17.80 -0.79
CA ASN A 89 -0.41 -16.74 -1.08
C ASN A 89 1.01 -17.16 -0.75
N GLN A 90 1.23 -17.86 0.36
CA GLN A 90 2.55 -18.40 0.71
C GLN A 90 3.09 -19.30 -0.41
N ASN A 91 2.28 -20.27 -0.84
CA ASN A 91 2.68 -21.18 -1.92
C ASN A 91 2.91 -20.44 -3.25
N TYR A 92 2.08 -19.45 -3.58
CA TYR A 92 2.26 -18.65 -4.81
C TYR A 92 3.55 -17.83 -4.79
N LEU A 93 3.86 -17.18 -3.66
CA LEU A 93 5.09 -16.39 -3.52
C LEU A 93 6.33 -17.29 -3.54
N GLU A 94 6.26 -18.45 -2.89
CA GLU A 94 7.32 -19.47 -2.94
C GLU A 94 7.55 -20.00 -4.36
N GLU A 95 6.49 -20.33 -5.12
CA GLU A 95 6.59 -20.76 -6.53
C GLU A 95 7.21 -19.69 -7.44
N LYS A 96 6.98 -18.41 -7.12
CA LYS A 96 7.51 -17.27 -7.86
C LYS A 96 8.88 -16.80 -7.37
N GLU A 97 9.46 -17.48 -6.38
CA GLU A 97 10.72 -17.07 -5.74
C GLU A 97 10.66 -15.64 -5.14
N ILE A 98 9.46 -15.19 -4.78
CA ILE A 98 9.21 -13.90 -4.15
C ILE A 98 9.22 -14.09 -2.64
N PHE A 99 9.99 -13.28 -1.93
CA PHE A 99 10.01 -13.33 -0.47
C PHE A 99 8.63 -13.00 0.14
N ASP A 100 8.11 -13.91 0.96
CA ASP A 100 6.86 -13.70 1.72
C ASP A 100 7.10 -12.80 2.94
N GLY A 101 7.05 -11.49 2.74
CA GLY A 101 7.07 -10.48 3.80
C GLY A 101 5.70 -10.14 4.38
N ILE A 102 4.65 -10.94 4.12
CA ILE A 102 3.29 -10.70 4.62
C ILE A 102 3.23 -11.07 6.10
N CYS A 103 2.63 -10.20 6.91
CA CYS A 103 2.50 -10.43 8.35
C CYS A 103 1.69 -11.71 8.66
N PRO A 104 2.28 -12.74 9.31
CA PRO A 104 1.56 -13.96 9.67
C PRO A 104 0.38 -13.68 10.62
N LYS A 105 -0.67 -14.50 10.51
CA LYS A 105 -1.83 -14.42 11.43
C LYS A 105 -1.53 -15.01 12.80
N ASN A 106 -0.70 -16.06 12.85
CA ASN A 106 -0.35 -16.75 14.08
C ASN A 106 0.78 -16.00 14.80
N PRO A 107 0.58 -15.54 16.06
CA PRO A 107 1.61 -14.83 16.80
C PRO A 107 2.87 -15.64 17.08
N ARG A 108 2.77 -16.98 17.19
CA ARG A 108 3.93 -17.86 17.40
C ARG A 108 4.80 -17.92 16.16
N GLU A 109 4.17 -18.20 15.01
CA GLU A 109 4.82 -18.20 13.69
C GLU A 109 5.47 -16.84 13.38
N LEU A 110 4.80 -15.73 13.69
CA LEU A 110 5.37 -14.39 13.53
C LEU A 110 6.65 -14.22 14.36
N LYS A 111 6.66 -14.71 15.60
CA LYS A 111 7.82 -14.59 16.48
C LYS A 111 8.99 -15.44 15.96
N GLU A 112 8.72 -16.70 15.63
CA GLU A 112 9.72 -17.63 15.09
C GLU A 112 10.36 -17.08 13.81
N ARG A 113 9.53 -16.65 12.84
CA ARG A 113 10.05 -16.09 11.58
C ARG A 113 10.83 -14.79 11.76
N LEU A 114 10.49 -13.97 12.75
CA LEU A 114 11.25 -12.74 13.05
C LEU A 114 12.60 -13.01 13.70
N GLU A 115 12.74 -14.13 14.40
CA GLU A 115 14.03 -14.58 14.96
C GLU A 115 14.91 -15.21 13.87
N GLU A 116 14.31 -15.85 12.87
CA GLU A 116 15.01 -16.54 11.78
C GLU A 116 15.38 -15.63 10.61
N ASP A 117 14.59 -14.58 10.33
CA ASP A 117 14.68 -13.79 9.10
C ASP A 117 14.68 -12.28 9.35
N GLU A 118 15.84 -11.64 9.14
CA GLU A 118 15.99 -10.19 9.27
C GLU A 118 15.20 -9.40 8.22
N VAL A 119 15.03 -9.95 7.01
CA VAL A 119 14.29 -9.32 5.90
C VAL A 119 12.81 -9.21 6.23
N LEU A 120 12.25 -10.19 6.95
CA LEU A 120 10.89 -10.09 7.48
C LEU A 120 10.75 -8.88 8.42
N GLY A 121 11.74 -8.64 9.28
CA GLY A 121 11.77 -7.48 10.18
C GLY A 121 11.65 -6.16 9.41
N ASP A 122 12.41 -6.01 8.33
CA ASP A 122 12.38 -4.82 7.49
C ASP A 122 11.07 -4.68 6.69
N CYS A 123 10.51 -5.78 6.20
CA CYS A 123 9.19 -5.81 5.59
C CYS A 123 8.11 -5.30 6.56
N LEU A 124 8.11 -5.79 7.81
CA LEU A 124 7.12 -5.37 8.81
C LEU A 124 7.30 -3.93 9.29
N LYS A 125 8.55 -3.44 9.41
CA LYS A 125 8.83 -2.02 9.65
C LYS A 125 8.27 -1.16 8.52
N ARG A 126 8.45 -1.58 7.27
CA ARG A 126 7.93 -0.85 6.10
C ARG A 126 6.41 -0.87 6.05
N ARG A 127 5.77 -1.99 6.35
CA ARG A 127 4.31 -2.15 6.45
C ARG A 127 3.70 -1.15 7.42
N ALA A 128 4.34 -0.89 8.56
CA ALA A 128 3.85 0.08 9.54
C ALA A 128 3.70 1.51 8.97
N GLN A 129 4.46 1.86 7.93
CA GLN A 129 4.40 3.18 7.29
C GLN A 129 3.23 3.31 6.30
N THR A 130 2.68 2.19 5.82
CA THR A 130 1.59 2.15 4.82
C THR A 130 0.31 2.80 5.34
N GLU A 131 -0.02 2.67 6.63
CA GLU A 131 -1.19 3.36 7.20
C GLU A 131 -1.09 4.89 7.09
N GLY A 132 0.11 5.44 7.38
CA GLY A 132 0.39 6.86 7.19
C GLY A 132 0.26 7.28 5.74
N ARG A 133 0.68 6.42 4.81
CA ARG A 133 0.54 6.65 3.37
C ARG A 133 -0.91 6.68 2.91
N ILE A 134 -1.70 5.71 3.33
CA ILE A 134 -3.14 5.66 3.05
C ILE A 134 -3.82 6.91 3.63
N GLY A 135 -3.44 7.35 4.84
CA GLY A 135 -3.93 8.58 5.44
C GLY A 135 -3.65 9.82 4.60
N ILE A 136 -2.39 9.99 4.16
CA ILE A 136 -1.98 11.08 3.26
C ILE A 136 -2.76 11.01 1.94
N PHE A 137 -2.81 9.83 1.31
CA PHE A 137 -3.49 9.63 0.04
C PHE A 137 -4.97 10.03 0.13
N LYS A 138 -5.67 9.55 1.16
CA LYS A 138 -7.10 9.84 1.38
C LYS A 138 -7.38 11.32 1.64
N ASN A 139 -6.60 11.94 2.53
CA ASN A 139 -6.90 13.28 3.02
C ASN A 139 -6.36 14.39 2.11
N CYS A 140 -5.24 14.15 1.43
CA CYS A 140 -4.55 15.18 0.64
C CYS A 140 -4.77 15.03 -0.88
N PHE A 141 -5.06 13.82 -1.39
CA PHE A 141 -5.09 13.57 -2.85
C PHE A 141 -6.46 13.16 -3.37
N THR A 142 -7.20 12.29 -2.68
CA THR A 142 -8.55 11.87 -3.13
C THR A 142 -9.66 12.74 -2.58
N GLY A 143 -9.40 13.43 -1.47
CA GLY A 143 -10.41 14.11 -0.66
C GLY A 143 -11.20 13.13 0.22
N ASN A 144 -11.69 13.64 1.35
CA ASN A 144 -12.47 12.86 2.32
C ASN A 144 -13.71 13.67 2.78
N PRO A 145 -14.93 13.35 2.29
CA PRO A 145 -15.24 12.31 1.32
C PRO A 145 -14.86 12.70 -0.12
N MET A 146 -14.65 11.70 -0.97
CA MET A 146 -14.50 11.90 -2.42
C MET A 146 -15.81 12.46 -2.98
N LYS A 147 -15.76 13.63 -3.64
CA LYS A 147 -16.96 14.31 -4.18
C LYS A 147 -17.44 13.76 -5.52
N VAL A 148 -16.59 12.97 -6.19
CA VAL A 148 -16.88 12.38 -7.50
C VAL A 148 -17.88 11.24 -7.34
N LYS A 149 -18.95 11.29 -8.14
CA LYS A 149 -20.01 10.27 -8.17
C LYS A 149 -19.77 9.25 -9.27
N GLY A 150 -20.31 8.05 -9.07
CA GLY A 150 -20.27 6.93 -10.00
C GLY A 150 -18.91 6.25 -10.05
N LEU A 151 -18.89 4.92 -10.11
CA LEU A 151 -17.65 4.15 -10.11
C LEU A 151 -16.65 4.56 -11.20
N PRO A 152 -17.04 4.80 -12.47
CA PRO A 152 -16.08 5.25 -13.50
C PRO A 152 -15.44 6.60 -13.15
N GLY A 153 -16.22 7.50 -12.55
CA GLY A 153 -15.72 8.78 -12.05
C GLY A 153 -14.72 8.59 -10.91
N LYS A 154 -15.06 7.75 -9.93
CA LYS A 154 -14.19 7.43 -8.79
C LYS A 154 -12.88 6.77 -9.24
N LYS A 155 -12.92 5.81 -10.18
CA LYS A 155 -11.72 5.17 -10.77
C LYS A 155 -10.80 6.21 -11.42
N ARG A 156 -11.35 7.12 -12.22
CA ARG A 156 -10.58 8.24 -12.81
C ARG A 156 -9.99 9.15 -11.73
N ALA A 157 -10.77 9.49 -10.70
CA ALA A 157 -10.29 10.31 -9.59
C ALA A 157 -9.10 9.66 -8.87
N VAL A 158 -9.21 8.37 -8.53
CA VAL A 158 -8.11 7.60 -7.92
C VAL A 158 -6.89 7.59 -8.84
N THR A 159 -7.06 7.39 -10.14
CA THR A 159 -5.95 7.42 -11.12
C THR A 159 -5.17 8.73 -11.04
N TRP A 160 -5.87 9.87 -11.09
CA TRP A 160 -5.25 11.20 -10.98
C TRP A 160 -4.62 11.44 -9.61
N SER A 161 -5.25 10.97 -8.53
CA SER A 161 -4.70 11.05 -7.18
C SER A 161 -3.41 10.25 -7.04
N VAL A 162 -3.32 9.04 -7.61
CA VAL A 162 -2.12 8.20 -7.63
C VAL A 162 -0.98 8.90 -8.38
N LEU A 163 -1.27 9.42 -9.58
CA LEU A 163 -0.27 10.16 -10.35
C LEU A 163 0.27 11.37 -9.56
N THR A 164 -0.63 12.20 -9.04
CA THR A 164 -0.26 13.41 -8.29
C THR A 164 0.52 13.07 -7.02
N HIS A 165 0.11 12.01 -6.31
CA HIS A 165 0.82 11.50 -5.14
C HIS A 165 2.25 11.05 -5.49
N ASN A 166 2.41 10.25 -6.55
CA ASN A 166 3.72 9.76 -6.94
C ASN A 166 4.65 10.90 -7.38
N LEU A 167 4.15 11.88 -8.14
CA LEU A 167 4.91 13.09 -8.48
C LEU A 167 5.36 13.86 -7.23
N TRP A 168 4.49 13.98 -6.23
CA TRP A 168 4.84 14.62 -4.96
C TRP A 168 5.91 13.84 -4.18
N VAL A 169 5.83 12.50 -4.15
CA VAL A 169 6.86 11.66 -3.54
C VAL A 169 8.21 11.84 -4.26
N LEU A 170 8.23 11.76 -5.59
CA LEU A 170 9.45 11.93 -6.39
C LEU A 170 10.10 13.30 -6.18
N ALA A 171 9.30 14.38 -6.16
CA ALA A 171 9.80 15.72 -5.89
C ALA A 171 10.48 15.81 -4.50
N ARG A 172 9.87 15.21 -3.47
CA ARG A 172 10.46 15.17 -2.13
C ARG A 172 11.75 14.35 -2.07
N MET A 173 11.81 13.23 -2.79
CA MET A 173 13.01 12.42 -2.90
C MET A 173 14.16 13.19 -3.56
N SER A 174 13.87 13.95 -4.63
CA SER A 174 14.85 14.83 -5.29
C SER A 174 15.40 15.88 -4.33
N LEU A 175 14.52 16.59 -3.63
CA LEU A 175 14.93 17.61 -2.65
C LEU A 175 15.75 17.02 -1.50
N ALA A 176 15.42 15.82 -1.04
CA ALA A 176 16.19 15.13 -0.01
C ALA A 176 17.58 14.68 -0.52
N ALA A 177 17.67 14.23 -1.78
CA ALA A 177 18.95 13.89 -2.41
C ALA A 177 19.86 15.12 -2.55
N GLU A 178 19.33 16.26 -2.99
CA GLU A 178 20.07 17.51 -3.08
C GLU A 178 20.59 18.00 -1.72
N LYS A 179 19.77 17.90 -0.67
CA LYS A 179 20.17 18.25 0.69
C LYS A 179 21.31 17.37 1.21
N ARG A 180 21.25 16.06 0.97
CA ARG A 180 22.32 15.12 1.37
C ARG A 180 23.64 15.43 0.68
N LYS A 181 23.61 15.66 -0.64
CA LYS A 181 24.82 16.06 -1.40
C LYS A 181 25.47 17.32 -0.85
N LYS A 182 24.67 18.35 -0.52
CA LYS A 182 25.19 19.58 0.10
C LYS A 182 25.82 19.32 1.46
N GLN A 183 25.19 18.50 2.30
CA GLN A 183 25.73 18.14 3.62
C GLN A 183 27.04 17.36 3.52
N GLU A 184 27.14 16.40 2.60
CA GLU A 184 28.35 15.63 2.34
C GLU A 184 29.50 16.54 1.86
N GLN A 185 29.22 17.49 0.97
CA GLN A 185 30.19 18.48 0.52
C GLN A 185 30.71 19.36 1.67
N THR A 186 29.80 19.90 2.49
CA THR A 186 30.18 20.70 3.66
C THR A 186 31.01 19.90 4.66
N GLN A 187 30.63 18.65 4.95
CA GLN A 187 31.41 17.78 5.85
C GLN A 187 32.80 17.45 5.29
N GLN A 188 32.92 17.25 3.98
CA GLN A 188 34.19 16.98 3.33
C GLN A 188 35.11 18.20 3.34
N GLU A 189 34.56 19.39 3.09
CA GLU A 189 35.30 20.66 3.20
C GLU A 189 35.80 20.91 4.64
N GLU A 190 34.95 20.69 5.64
CA GLU A 190 35.34 20.81 7.06
C GLU A 190 36.43 19.80 7.46
N LEU A 191 36.35 18.57 6.96
CA LEU A 191 37.36 17.54 7.23
C LEU A 191 38.72 17.91 6.60
N LEU A 192 38.71 18.40 5.35
CA LEU A 192 39.92 18.85 4.66
C LEU A 192 40.57 20.04 5.36
N GLN A 193 39.76 20.99 5.86
CA GLN A 193 40.28 22.12 6.65
C GLN A 193 40.94 21.67 7.96
N LYS A 194 40.37 20.67 8.65
CA LYS A 194 40.95 20.13 9.89
C LYS A 194 42.24 19.35 9.68
N LEU A 195 42.42 18.70 8.52
CA LEU A 195 43.65 17.98 8.18
C LEU A 195 44.77 18.92 7.69
N ALA A 196 44.42 20.12 7.24
CA ALA A 196 45.36 21.14 6.79
C ALA A 196 45.84 22.08 7.91
N ALA A 197 45.31 21.93 9.13
CA ALA A 197 45.68 22.68 10.34
C ALA A 197 46.54 21.82 11.27
#